data_AF-A0A430JBC0-F1
#
_entry.id   AF-A0A430JBC0-F1
#
_cell.length_a   1.000
_cell.length_b   1.000
_cell.length_c   1.000
_cell.angle_alpha   90.00
_cell.angle_beta   90.00
_cell.angle_gamma   90.00
#
_symmetry.space_group_name_H-M   'P 1'
#
loop_
_entity.id
_entity.type
_entity.pdbx_description
1 polymer ?
#
loop_
_entity_poly.entity_id
_entity_poly.type
_entity_poly.pdbx_seq_one_letter_code
_entity_poly.pdbx_strand_id
1 'polypeptide(L)'
;MAAPNETSLKADTYEDVIRIVEEVKLLPLSSFIPEHLSLESVTVPAQWHTGLVTDPWLWRDRLPGDGIAAYGRFFAKKPMLIHASLFPLVKNILEEPYSVDERYADGELSKAAVDVYHAIEAHEGIDVKQLRAVTGLSAKESKNEFDRALVDLQSTTDIVISGISERLNASGTKNGWNSTCYMTAAHWMELHGITPNTLPTPEAKSQLKALLEAQFSEAANVYLRKIFKLK
;
A
#
# COMPACT_ATOMS: atom_id res chain seq x y z
N MET A 1 23.72 -27.52 18.07
CA MET A 1 23.24 -26.17 18.41
C MET A 1 21.94 -25.96 17.66
N ALA A 2 20.82 -25.93 18.36
CA ALA A 2 19.51 -25.68 17.75
C ALA A 2 19.46 -24.22 17.26
N ALA A 3 18.98 -24.02 16.02
CA ALA A 3 18.69 -22.71 15.49
C ALA A 3 17.69 -21.98 16.40
N PRO A 4 17.82 -20.67 16.63
CA PRO A 4 16.88 -19.93 17.44
C PRO A 4 15.49 -19.99 16.79
N ASN A 5 14.51 -20.43 17.58
CA ASN A 5 13.08 -20.55 17.28
C ASN A 5 12.59 -19.68 16.11
N GLU A 6 12.32 -20.32 14.96
CA GLU A 6 11.32 -19.87 13.99
C GLU A 6 9.98 -19.82 14.72
N THR A 7 9.70 -18.71 15.40
CA THR A 7 8.33 -18.43 15.84
C THR A 7 7.58 -18.11 14.55
N SER A 8 6.96 -19.12 13.93
CA SER A 8 6.10 -18.92 12.78
C SER A 8 4.92 -18.07 13.23
N LEU A 9 5.05 -16.76 13.11
CA LEU A 9 3.92 -15.85 13.27
C LEU A 9 2.83 -16.32 12.31
N LYS A 10 1.67 -16.64 12.88
CA LYS A 10 0.45 -17.02 12.16
C LYS A 10 -0.65 -16.03 12.52
N ALA A 11 -1.54 -15.79 11.57
CA ALA A 11 -2.69 -14.95 11.74
C ALA A 11 -3.97 -15.74 11.46
N ASP A 12 -4.78 -15.89 12.51
CA ASP A 12 -6.13 -16.44 12.45
C ASP A 12 -7.19 -15.34 12.64
N THR A 13 -6.77 -14.18 13.15
CA THR A 13 -7.62 -13.02 13.44
C THR A 13 -7.03 -11.73 12.87
N TYR A 14 -7.86 -10.69 12.80
CA TYR A 14 -7.43 -9.36 12.40
C TYR A 14 -6.38 -8.78 13.36
N GLU A 15 -6.55 -9.01 14.65
CA GLU A 15 -5.64 -8.57 15.71
C GLU A 15 -4.26 -9.22 15.57
N ASP A 16 -4.19 -10.46 15.08
CA ASP A 16 -2.90 -11.11 14.77
C ASP A 16 -2.18 -10.38 13.65
N VAL A 17 -2.89 -10.00 12.59
CA VAL A 17 -2.30 -9.27 11.45
C VAL A 17 -1.81 -7.89 11.88
N ILE A 18 -2.54 -7.18 12.76
CA ILE A 18 -2.07 -5.91 13.34
C ILE A 18 -0.73 -6.12 14.04
N ARG A 19 -0.62 -7.13 14.91
CA ARG A 19 0.65 -7.41 15.63
C ARG A 19 1.77 -7.78 14.66
N ILE A 20 1.48 -8.59 13.64
CA ILE A 20 2.47 -8.99 12.64
C ILE A 20 2.97 -7.77 11.87
N VAL A 21 2.10 -6.92 11.33
CA VAL A 21 2.54 -5.74 10.55
C VAL A 21 3.27 -4.72 11.43
N GLU A 22 2.89 -4.59 12.70
CA GLU A 22 3.63 -3.79 13.68
C GLU A 22 5.04 -4.35 13.92
N GLU A 23 5.20 -5.67 14.00
CA GLU A 23 6.47 -6.33 14.24
C GLU A 23 7.39 -6.28 13.00
N VAL A 24 6.89 -6.71 11.83
CA VAL A 24 7.72 -6.83 10.62
C VAL A 24 7.86 -5.54 9.82
N LYS A 25 7.05 -4.52 10.15
CA LYS A 25 6.94 -3.19 9.51
C LYS A 25 6.52 -3.16 8.04
N LEU A 26 6.84 -4.18 7.26
CA LEU A 26 6.52 -4.31 5.85
C LEU A 26 5.90 -5.69 5.65
N LEU A 27 4.65 -5.76 5.18
CA LEU A 27 3.95 -7.03 4.99
C LEU A 27 3.40 -7.10 3.55
N PRO A 28 4.14 -7.72 2.62
CA PRO A 28 3.64 -8.07 1.29
C PRO A 28 2.34 -8.87 1.35
N LEU A 29 1.47 -8.71 0.36
CA LEU A 29 0.29 -9.59 0.27
C LEU A 29 0.70 -11.02 -0.10
N SER A 30 1.66 -11.17 -1.00
CA SER A 30 2.24 -12.46 -1.43
C SER A 30 3.74 -12.50 -1.23
N SER A 31 4.31 -13.71 -1.16
CA SER A 31 5.73 -13.90 -0.90
C SER A 31 6.59 -13.50 -2.10
N PHE A 32 7.26 -12.36 -2.02
CA PHE A 32 8.23 -11.91 -3.04
C PHE A 32 9.51 -11.29 -2.49
N ILE A 33 9.53 -10.94 -1.21
CA ILE A 33 10.74 -10.55 -0.50
C ILE A 33 11.36 -11.85 0.05
N PRO A 34 12.62 -12.17 -0.28
CA PRO A 34 13.27 -13.39 0.20
C PRO A 34 13.29 -13.46 1.73
N GLU A 35 12.99 -14.63 2.29
CA GLU A 35 13.05 -14.87 3.75
C GLU A 35 12.25 -13.86 4.60
N HIS A 36 11.16 -13.34 4.05
CA HIS A 36 10.31 -12.36 4.72
C HIS A 36 8.86 -12.80 4.70
N LEU A 37 8.12 -12.47 5.77
CA LEU A 37 6.72 -12.83 5.89
C LEU A 37 5.85 -12.06 4.89
N SER A 38 4.78 -12.70 4.41
CA SER A 38 3.68 -12.10 3.67
C SER A 38 2.35 -12.46 4.33
N LEU A 39 1.28 -11.72 4.00
CA LEU A 39 -0.07 -12.07 4.47
C LEU A 39 -0.45 -13.49 4.04
N GLU A 40 -0.08 -13.88 2.82
CA GLU A 40 -0.25 -15.26 2.33
C GLU A 40 0.52 -16.29 3.17
N SER A 41 1.78 -16.03 3.55
CA SER A 41 2.57 -17.01 4.31
C SER A 41 2.13 -17.18 5.78
N VAL A 42 1.51 -16.14 6.34
CA VAL A 42 1.06 -16.15 7.75
C VAL A 42 -0.39 -16.59 7.91
N THR A 43 -1.17 -16.75 6.84
CA THR A 43 -2.58 -17.14 6.88
C THR A 43 -2.86 -18.49 6.22
N VAL A 44 -4.06 -19.05 6.43
CA VAL A 44 -4.46 -20.31 5.81
C VAL A 44 -5.17 -20.04 4.47
N PRO A 45 -4.74 -20.64 3.34
CA PRO A 45 -5.34 -20.39 2.02
C PRO A 45 -6.86 -20.62 1.96
N ALA A 46 -7.38 -21.59 2.71
CA ALA A 46 -8.81 -21.91 2.76
C ALA A 46 -9.68 -20.82 3.42
N GLN A 47 -9.09 -19.85 4.13
CA GLN A 47 -9.82 -18.75 4.77
C GLN A 47 -10.02 -17.54 3.83
N TRP A 48 -9.30 -17.48 2.70
CA TRP A 48 -9.37 -16.37 1.75
C TRP A 48 -10.67 -16.35 0.96
N HIS A 49 -11.18 -15.15 0.72
CA HIS A 49 -12.38 -14.90 -0.08
C HIS A 49 -13.66 -15.55 0.45
N THR A 50 -13.68 -15.93 1.73
CA THR A 50 -14.84 -16.51 2.40
C THR A 50 -15.88 -15.46 2.79
N GLY A 51 -15.48 -14.18 2.89
CA GLY A 51 -16.34 -13.10 3.39
C GLY A 51 -16.59 -13.15 4.90
N LEU A 52 -15.96 -14.09 5.63
CA LEU A 52 -16.05 -14.21 7.08
C LEU A 52 -15.13 -13.20 7.77
N VAL A 53 -15.32 -12.97 9.06
CA VAL A 53 -14.43 -12.12 9.86
C VAL A 53 -12.98 -12.62 9.90
N THR A 54 -12.78 -13.90 9.59
CA THR A 54 -11.46 -14.55 9.49
C THR A 54 -10.85 -14.49 8.09
N ASP A 55 -11.47 -13.77 7.14
CA ASP A 55 -11.01 -13.69 5.75
C ASP A 55 -9.85 -12.69 5.59
N PRO A 56 -8.63 -13.14 5.26
CA PRO A 56 -7.49 -12.25 5.06
C PRO A 56 -7.68 -11.22 3.95
N TRP A 57 -8.53 -11.53 2.96
CA TRP A 57 -8.86 -10.58 1.91
C TRP A 57 -9.53 -9.32 2.47
N LEU A 58 -10.37 -9.46 3.50
CA LEU A 58 -11.06 -8.34 4.14
C LEU A 58 -10.13 -7.53 5.06
N TRP A 59 -9.20 -8.21 5.76
CA TRP A 59 -8.25 -7.55 6.67
C TRP A 59 -7.35 -6.56 5.95
N ARG A 60 -6.87 -6.92 4.76
CA ARG A 60 -6.02 -6.05 3.94
C ARG A 60 -6.63 -4.67 3.70
N ASP A 61 -7.94 -4.62 3.46
CA ASP A 61 -8.64 -3.37 3.18
C ASP A 61 -9.03 -2.62 4.46
N ARG A 62 -9.07 -3.30 5.61
CA ARG A 62 -9.37 -2.70 6.91
C ARG A 62 -8.15 -1.99 7.52
N LEU A 63 -6.96 -2.57 7.39
CA LEU A 63 -5.71 -1.99 7.93
C LEU A 63 -5.45 -0.52 7.55
N PRO A 64 -5.61 -0.09 6.28
CA PRO A 64 -5.46 1.32 5.94
C PRO A 64 -6.57 2.20 6.53
N GLY A 65 -7.81 1.71 6.62
CA GLY A 65 -8.92 2.45 7.21
C GLY A 65 -8.81 2.63 8.73
N ASP A 66 -8.15 1.68 9.41
CA ASP A 66 -7.84 1.77 10.85
C ASP A 66 -6.53 2.55 11.11
N GLY A 67 -5.85 3.06 10.07
CA GLY A 67 -4.59 3.80 10.21
C GLY A 67 -3.39 2.95 10.65
N ILE A 68 -3.49 1.61 10.59
CA ILE A 68 -2.44 0.70 11.05
C ILE A 68 -1.31 0.59 10.03
N ALA A 69 -1.66 0.52 8.75
CA ALA A 69 -0.68 0.38 7.68
C ALA A 69 -1.18 1.00 6.37
N ALA A 70 -0.30 1.72 5.69
CA ALA A 70 -0.54 2.18 4.34
C ALA A 70 -0.57 0.97 3.40
N TYR A 71 -1.57 0.89 2.53
CA TYR A 71 -1.73 -0.19 1.57
C TYR A 71 -1.53 0.32 0.14
N GLY A 72 -0.72 -0.38 -0.66
CA GLY A 72 -0.49 0.00 -2.05
C GLY A 72 0.53 -0.87 -2.76
N ARG A 73 0.86 -0.47 -4.01
CA ARG A 73 1.89 -1.09 -4.86
C ARG A 73 3.15 -0.21 -4.92
N PHE A 74 3.73 0.07 -3.76
CA PHE A 74 4.82 1.04 -3.60
C PHE A 74 6.11 0.67 -4.34
N PHE A 75 6.42 -0.63 -4.46
CA PHE A 75 7.55 -1.09 -5.25
C PHE A 75 7.30 -2.50 -5.79
N ALA A 76 8.13 -2.91 -6.75
CA ALA A 76 8.00 -4.18 -7.48
C ALA A 76 6.61 -4.39 -8.15
N LYS A 77 5.77 -3.35 -8.21
CA LYS A 77 4.37 -3.40 -8.70
C LYS A 77 3.49 -4.41 -7.95
N LYS A 78 3.88 -4.79 -6.73
CA LYS A 78 3.18 -5.81 -5.93
C LYS A 78 2.47 -5.20 -4.72
N PRO A 79 1.27 -5.67 -4.37
CA PRO A 79 0.51 -5.16 -3.23
C PRO A 79 1.22 -5.48 -1.91
N MET A 80 1.30 -4.51 -1.02
CA MET A 80 1.90 -4.64 0.30
C MET A 80 1.35 -3.62 1.28
N LEU A 81 1.46 -3.96 2.56
CA LEU A 81 1.17 -3.10 3.70
C LEU A 81 2.49 -2.58 4.28
N ILE A 82 2.55 -1.29 4.57
CA ILE A 82 3.67 -0.66 5.28
C ILE A 82 3.11 -0.07 6.56
N HIS A 83 3.59 -0.55 7.71
CA HIS A 83 3.13 -0.08 9.02
C HIS A 83 3.24 1.45 9.12
N ALA A 84 2.26 2.07 9.77
CA ALA A 84 2.15 3.53 9.90
C ALA A 84 3.42 4.19 10.47
N SER A 85 4.16 3.51 11.34
CA SER A 85 5.43 4.03 11.88
C SER A 85 6.59 4.04 10.88
N LEU A 86 6.55 3.21 9.83
CA LEU A 86 7.59 3.11 8.80
C LEU A 86 7.21 3.91 7.55
N PHE A 87 5.92 4.04 7.26
CA PHE A 87 5.43 4.65 6.03
C PHE A 87 5.96 6.07 5.77
N PRO A 88 6.06 7.00 6.75
CA PRO A 88 6.61 8.34 6.50
C PRO A 88 8.04 8.32 5.95
N LEU A 89 8.87 7.40 6.46
CA LEU A 89 10.25 7.23 6.00
C LEU A 89 10.30 6.66 4.58
N VAL A 90 9.44 5.67 4.28
CA VAL A 90 9.36 5.09 2.93
C VAL A 90 8.82 6.09 1.92
N LYS A 91 7.77 6.85 2.28
CA LYS A 91 7.21 7.93 1.46
C LYS A 91 8.31 8.92 1.09
N ASN A 92 9.05 9.46 2.06
CA ASN A 92 10.14 10.41 1.81
C ASN A 92 11.22 9.88 0.83
N ILE A 93 11.46 8.56 0.80
CA ILE A 93 12.47 7.93 -0.07
C ILE A 93 11.93 7.66 -1.49
N LEU A 94 10.63 7.37 -1.62
CA LEU A 94 9.98 7.05 -2.90
C LEU A 94 9.33 8.26 -3.57
N GLU A 95 9.03 9.30 -2.81
CA GLU A 95 8.44 10.54 -3.29
C GLU A 95 9.37 11.24 -4.27
N GLU A 96 8.78 11.70 -5.37
CA GLU A 96 9.47 12.50 -6.36
C GLU A 96 9.54 13.96 -5.91
N PRO A 97 10.64 14.69 -6.19
CA PRO A 97 10.81 16.07 -5.77
C PRO A 97 9.89 17.05 -6.52
N TYR A 98 9.29 16.60 -7.62
CA TYR A 98 8.40 17.37 -8.48
C TYR A 98 6.95 16.95 -8.31
N SER A 99 6.05 17.93 -8.37
CA SER A 99 4.60 17.69 -8.36
C SER A 99 4.15 16.78 -9.51
N VAL A 100 2.94 16.23 -9.40
CA VAL A 100 2.34 15.40 -10.46
C VAL A 100 2.24 16.17 -11.78
N ASP A 101 1.92 17.47 -11.74
CA ASP A 101 1.80 18.30 -12.94
C ASP A 101 3.16 18.61 -13.58
N GLU A 102 4.20 18.84 -12.78
CA GLU A 102 5.58 19.03 -13.29
C GLU A 102 6.09 17.75 -13.94
N ARG A 103 5.92 16.58 -13.30
CA ARG A 103 6.27 15.28 -13.88
C ARG A 103 5.52 15.00 -15.18
N TYR A 104 4.29 15.48 -15.32
CA TYR A 104 3.55 15.39 -16.58
C TYR A 104 4.11 16.31 -17.66
N ALA A 105 4.42 17.56 -17.30
CA ALA A 105 5.02 18.54 -18.23
C ALA A 105 6.37 18.04 -18.79
N ASP A 106 7.12 17.30 -17.98
CA ASP A 106 8.40 16.68 -18.34
C ASP A 106 8.25 15.33 -19.05
N GLY A 107 7.02 14.83 -19.23
CA GLY A 107 6.72 13.61 -19.96
C GLY A 107 6.94 12.31 -19.17
N GLU A 108 7.12 12.39 -17.86
CA GLU A 108 7.32 11.24 -16.97
C GLU A 108 6.00 10.54 -16.60
N LEU A 109 4.91 11.31 -16.52
CA LEU A 109 3.56 10.79 -16.24
C LEU A 109 2.66 10.83 -17.47
N SER A 110 1.73 9.89 -17.54
CA SER A 110 0.67 9.90 -18.55
C SER A 110 -0.44 10.87 -18.16
N LYS A 111 -1.19 11.38 -19.15
CA LYS A 111 -2.38 12.21 -18.89
C LYS A 111 -3.40 11.49 -18.00
N ALA A 112 -3.60 10.18 -18.20
CA ALA A 112 -4.45 9.36 -17.36
C ALA A 112 -3.99 9.32 -15.89
N ALA A 113 -2.69 9.28 -15.62
CA ALA A 113 -2.17 9.34 -14.25
C ALA A 113 -2.48 10.68 -13.59
N VAL A 114 -2.28 11.78 -14.30
CA VAL A 114 -2.60 13.13 -13.81
C VAL A 114 -4.10 13.29 -13.53
N ASP A 115 -4.96 12.85 -14.45
CA ASP A 115 -6.41 12.92 -14.29
C ASP A 115 -6.89 12.06 -13.10
N VAL A 116 -6.31 10.87 -12.93
CA VAL A 116 -6.59 10.00 -11.78
C VAL A 116 -6.13 10.65 -10.48
N TYR A 117 -4.94 11.23 -10.43
CA TYR A 117 -4.43 11.92 -9.23
C TYR A 117 -5.35 13.07 -8.82
N HIS A 118 -5.64 13.99 -9.73
CA HIS A 118 -6.50 15.16 -9.44
C HIS A 118 -7.92 14.75 -9.05
N ALA A 119 -8.45 13.68 -9.65
CA ALA A 119 -9.74 13.14 -9.25
C ALA A 119 -9.75 12.58 -7.82
N ILE A 120 -8.65 11.92 -7.40
CA ILE A 120 -8.47 11.41 -6.04
C ILE A 120 -8.28 12.58 -5.06
N GLU A 121 -7.41 13.54 -5.36
CA GLU A 121 -7.16 14.71 -4.52
C GLU A 121 -8.43 15.53 -4.29
N ALA A 122 -9.28 15.69 -5.32
CA ALA A 122 -10.57 16.36 -5.20
C ALA A 122 -11.63 15.55 -4.44
N HIS A 123 -11.46 14.23 -4.31
CA HIS A 123 -12.44 13.31 -3.73
C HIS A 123 -11.74 12.22 -2.90
N GLU A 124 -11.16 12.62 -1.77
CA GLU A 124 -10.45 11.68 -0.89
C GLU A 124 -11.36 10.51 -0.46
N GLY A 125 -10.91 9.27 -0.69
CA GLY A 125 -11.71 8.07 -0.44
C GLY A 125 -12.59 7.60 -1.61
N ILE A 126 -12.43 8.18 -2.81
CA ILE A 126 -13.18 7.79 -4.02
C ILE A 126 -12.97 6.32 -4.39
N ASP A 127 -14.07 5.62 -4.70
CA ASP A 127 -14.02 4.23 -5.13
C ASP A 127 -13.65 4.07 -6.61
N VAL A 128 -13.10 2.91 -7.00
CA VAL A 128 -12.70 2.60 -8.40
C VAL A 128 -13.79 2.92 -9.43
N LYS A 129 -15.06 2.62 -9.13
CA LYS A 129 -16.15 2.81 -10.10
C LYS A 129 -16.38 4.30 -10.34
N GLN A 130 -16.48 5.09 -9.28
CA GLN A 130 -16.65 6.53 -9.38
C GLN A 130 -15.41 7.18 -9.98
N LEU A 131 -14.22 6.76 -9.58
CA LEU A 131 -12.95 7.26 -10.10
C LEU A 131 -12.83 7.05 -11.62
N ARG A 132 -13.18 5.86 -12.13
CA ARG A 132 -13.24 5.59 -13.57
C ARG A 132 -14.33 6.38 -14.30
N ALA A 133 -15.40 6.77 -13.61
CA ALA A 133 -16.45 7.60 -14.20
C ALA A 133 -15.99 9.04 -14.38
N VAL A 134 -15.43 9.65 -13.32
CA VAL A 134 -15.03 11.07 -13.35
C VAL A 134 -13.79 11.32 -14.21
N THR A 135 -12.93 10.32 -14.39
CA THR A 135 -11.74 10.39 -15.25
C THR A 135 -12.02 10.02 -16.71
N GLY A 136 -13.26 9.67 -17.06
CA GLY A 136 -13.60 9.18 -18.40
C GLY A 136 -13.04 7.80 -18.74
N LEU A 137 -12.42 7.11 -17.79
CA LEU A 137 -11.79 5.79 -17.98
C LEU A 137 -12.77 4.63 -17.74
N SER A 138 -14.08 4.80 -17.93
CA SER A 138 -15.08 3.76 -17.63
C SER A 138 -15.09 2.60 -18.62
N ALA A 139 -14.60 2.82 -19.85
CA ALA A 139 -14.58 1.82 -20.90
C ALA A 139 -13.69 0.61 -20.55
N LYS A 140 -13.95 -0.54 -21.17
CA LYS A 140 -13.24 -1.80 -20.88
C LYS A 140 -11.80 -1.75 -21.41
N GLU A 141 -11.62 -1.14 -22.57
CA GLU A 141 -10.34 -0.87 -23.23
C GLU A 141 -9.42 0.02 -22.39
N SER A 142 -9.98 0.96 -21.61
CA SER A 142 -9.23 1.83 -20.70
C SER A 142 -8.77 1.16 -19.41
N LYS A 143 -9.03 -0.15 -19.22
CA LYS A 143 -8.66 -0.86 -17.98
C LYS A 143 -7.15 -0.86 -17.77
N ASN A 144 -6.37 -1.22 -18.78
CA ASN A 144 -4.92 -1.32 -18.64
C ASN A 144 -4.29 0.05 -18.40
N GLU A 145 -4.83 1.09 -19.02
CA GLU A 145 -4.39 2.48 -18.82
C GLU A 145 -4.67 2.95 -17.39
N PHE A 146 -5.88 2.69 -16.88
CA PHE A 146 -6.26 3.00 -15.50
C PHE A 146 -5.40 2.24 -14.47
N ASP A 147 -5.21 0.93 -14.68
CA ASP A 147 -4.40 0.09 -13.78
C ASP A 147 -2.93 0.57 -13.76
N ARG A 148 -2.40 1.03 -14.90
CA ARG A 148 -1.06 1.61 -15.00
C ARG A 148 -0.99 2.96 -14.27
N ALA A 149 -1.94 3.86 -14.50
CA ALA A 149 -2.02 5.15 -13.80
C ALA A 149 -2.00 4.97 -12.28
N LEU A 150 -2.79 4.04 -11.75
CA LEU A 150 -2.79 3.73 -10.31
C LEU A 150 -1.44 3.19 -9.83
N VAL A 151 -0.79 2.32 -10.61
CA VAL A 151 0.52 1.75 -10.24
C VAL A 151 1.60 2.81 -10.24
N ASP A 152 1.63 3.68 -11.24
CA ASP A 152 2.62 4.75 -11.38
C ASP A 152 2.54 5.68 -10.16
N LEU A 153 1.34 6.20 -9.85
CA LEU A 153 1.10 7.05 -8.68
C LEU A 153 1.39 6.38 -7.33
N GLN A 154 1.06 5.09 -7.18
CA GLN A 154 1.38 4.35 -5.95
C GLN A 154 2.89 4.12 -5.79
N SER A 155 3.62 3.96 -6.90
CA SER A 155 5.06 3.67 -6.86
C SER A 155 5.91 4.84 -6.37
N THR A 156 5.40 6.05 -6.55
CA THR A 156 5.96 7.33 -6.08
C THR A 156 5.26 7.82 -4.81
N THR A 157 4.41 6.98 -4.20
CA THR A 157 3.67 7.28 -2.96
C THR A 157 2.80 8.54 -3.04
N ASP A 158 2.31 8.90 -4.22
CA ASP A 158 1.36 10.00 -4.40
C ASP A 158 -0.02 9.63 -3.81
N ILE A 159 -0.41 8.37 -3.98
CA ILE A 159 -1.71 7.84 -3.52
C ILE A 159 -1.53 6.53 -2.76
N VAL A 160 -2.51 6.21 -1.92
CA VAL A 160 -2.65 4.93 -1.22
C VAL A 160 -4.04 4.33 -1.47
N ILE A 161 -4.16 3.02 -1.23
CA ILE A 161 -5.47 2.40 -1.05
C ILE A 161 -5.92 2.68 0.39
N SER A 162 -7.06 3.34 0.54
CA SER A 162 -7.61 3.77 1.84
C SER A 162 -8.62 2.81 2.46
N GLY A 163 -8.95 1.73 1.74
CA GLY A 163 -9.86 0.70 2.19
C GLY A 163 -10.92 0.41 1.13
N ILE A 164 -12.15 0.18 1.58
CA ILE A 164 -13.26 -0.24 0.72
C ILE A 164 -14.55 0.50 1.03
N SER A 165 -15.27 0.88 -0.02
CA SER A 165 -16.63 1.40 0.06
C SER A 165 -17.64 0.26 -0.05
N GLU A 166 -18.67 0.27 0.81
CA GLU A 166 -19.78 -0.66 0.72
C GLU A 166 -20.63 -0.34 -0.51
N ARG A 167 -20.81 -1.35 -1.36
CA ARG A 167 -21.68 -1.18 -2.52
C ARG A 167 -23.14 -1.35 -2.08
N LEU A 168 -23.83 -0.24 -1.88
CA LEU A 168 -25.26 -0.23 -1.57
C LEU A 168 -26.07 0.00 -2.86
N ASN A 169 -27.22 -0.66 -3.00
CA ASN A 169 -28.20 -0.34 -4.03
C ASN A 169 -29.06 0.88 -3.62
N ALA A 170 -29.99 1.29 -4.48
CA ALA A 170 -30.90 2.41 -4.21
C ALA A 170 -31.78 2.22 -2.95
N SER A 171 -31.92 0.98 -2.44
CA SER A 171 -32.63 0.67 -1.19
C SER A 171 -31.70 0.54 0.02
N GLY A 172 -30.42 0.93 -0.09
CA GLY A 172 -29.45 0.82 1.00
C GLY A 172 -29.01 -0.62 1.30
N THR A 173 -29.32 -1.58 0.42
CA THR A 173 -28.97 -2.99 0.57
C THR A 173 -27.66 -3.29 -0.14
N LYS A 174 -26.78 -4.07 0.50
CA LYS A 174 -25.52 -4.49 -0.10
C LYS A 174 -25.76 -5.20 -1.44
N ASN A 175 -25.14 -4.71 -2.50
CA ASN A 175 -25.27 -5.19 -3.87
C ASN A 175 -23.88 -5.31 -4.50
N GLY A 176 -23.32 -6.52 -4.51
CA GLY A 176 -22.02 -6.81 -5.09
C GLY A 176 -20.86 -6.68 -4.11
N TRP A 177 -19.64 -6.84 -4.63
CA TRP A 177 -18.41 -6.76 -3.85
C TRP A 177 -18.06 -5.31 -3.52
N ASN A 178 -17.43 -5.12 -2.38
CA ASN A 178 -16.92 -3.82 -1.95
C ASN A 178 -15.90 -3.30 -2.98
N SER A 179 -15.85 -1.99 -3.18
CA SER A 179 -14.98 -1.35 -4.16
C SER A 179 -13.78 -0.73 -3.45
N THR A 180 -12.57 -0.97 -3.97
CA THR A 180 -11.34 -0.34 -3.47
C THR A 180 -11.45 1.18 -3.56
N CYS A 181 -11.04 1.85 -2.49
CA CYS A 181 -10.99 3.31 -2.38
C CYS A 181 -9.55 3.81 -2.42
N TYR A 182 -9.36 5.01 -2.96
CA TYR A 182 -8.06 5.68 -3.03
C TYR A 182 -8.13 7.06 -2.38
N MET A 183 -7.01 7.50 -1.83
CA MET A 183 -6.80 8.85 -1.31
C MET A 183 -5.33 9.24 -1.51
N THR A 184 -4.99 10.52 -1.41
CA THR A 184 -3.59 10.95 -1.42
C THR A 184 -2.86 10.39 -0.19
N ALA A 185 -1.58 10.05 -0.34
CA ALA A 185 -0.79 9.55 0.79
C ALA A 185 -0.66 10.60 1.91
N ALA A 186 -0.58 11.87 1.52
CA ALA A 186 -0.54 13.00 2.47
C ALA A 186 -1.84 13.08 3.28
N HIS A 187 -3.00 13.00 2.64
CA HIS A 187 -4.28 13.00 3.33
C HIS A 187 -4.47 11.78 4.24
N TRP A 188 -4.05 10.59 3.81
CA TRP A 188 -4.07 9.39 4.66
C TRP A 188 -3.26 9.59 5.95
N MET A 189 -2.07 10.18 5.83
CA MET A 189 -1.23 10.48 6.99
C MET A 189 -1.88 11.52 7.91
N GLU A 190 -2.43 12.59 7.36
CA GLU A 190 -3.16 13.61 8.13
C GLU A 190 -4.36 13.01 8.87
N LEU A 191 -5.20 12.24 8.18
CA LEU A 191 -6.40 11.59 8.71
C LEU A 191 -6.09 10.73 9.94
N HIS A 192 -4.94 10.05 9.94
CA HIS A 192 -4.51 9.15 11.01
C HIS A 192 -3.49 9.77 11.98
N GLY A 193 -3.23 11.08 11.89
CA GLY A 193 -2.31 11.78 12.80
C GLY A 193 -0.85 11.33 12.68
N ILE A 194 -0.43 10.89 11.49
CA ILE A 194 0.92 10.40 11.20
C ILE A 194 1.78 11.58 10.72
N THR A 195 2.82 11.90 11.47
CA THR A 195 3.73 13.00 11.11
C THR A 195 4.59 12.64 9.89
N PRO A 196 4.68 13.53 8.88
CA PRO A 196 5.62 13.39 7.76
C PRO A 196 7.08 13.30 8.20
N ASN A 197 7.87 12.51 7.46
CA ASN A 197 9.32 12.53 7.62
C ASN A 197 9.91 13.67 6.80
N THR A 198 10.57 14.61 7.48
CA THR A 198 11.18 15.81 6.87
C THR A 198 12.71 15.73 6.80
N LEU A 199 13.30 14.56 7.04
CA LEU A 199 14.74 14.36 6.87
C LEU A 199 15.11 14.54 5.39
N PRO A 200 16.31 15.06 5.09
CA PRO A 200 16.81 15.01 3.73
C PRO A 200 17.00 13.54 3.30
N THR A 201 16.85 13.28 2.00
CA THR A 201 16.82 11.92 1.44
C THR A 201 18.04 11.06 1.82
N PRO A 202 19.29 11.57 1.87
CA PRO A 202 20.44 10.78 2.32
C PRO A 202 20.29 10.25 3.76
N GLU A 203 19.80 11.08 4.67
CA GLU A 203 19.57 10.76 6.08
C GLU A 203 18.42 9.75 6.22
N ALA A 204 17.31 9.97 5.50
CA ALA A 204 16.21 9.01 5.43
C ALA A 204 16.68 7.63 4.94
N LYS A 205 17.49 7.59 3.88
CA LYS A 205 18.09 6.35 3.37
C LYS A 205 19.01 5.68 4.39
N SER A 206 19.81 6.46 5.13
CA SER A 206 20.65 5.93 6.21
C SER A 206 19.82 5.31 7.33
N GLN A 207 18.74 5.98 7.74
CA GLN A 207 17.82 5.47 8.77
C GLN A 207 17.13 4.18 8.31
N LEU A 208 16.64 4.13 7.07
CA LEU A 208 16.03 2.92 6.53
C LEU A 208 17.03 1.78 6.47
N LYS A 209 18.26 2.03 6.00
CA LYS A 209 19.32 1.02 5.95
C LYS A 209 19.60 0.43 7.33
N ALA A 210 19.76 1.26 8.36
CA ALA A 210 20.00 0.80 9.72
C ALA A 210 18.83 -0.05 10.25
N LEU A 211 17.59 0.32 9.94
CA LEU A 211 16.40 -0.45 10.29
C LEU A 211 16.39 -1.82 9.60
N LEU A 212 16.72 -1.87 8.31
CA LEU A 212 16.80 -3.12 7.55
C LEU A 212 17.88 -4.06 8.12
N GLU A 213 19.06 -3.53 8.42
CA GLU A 213 20.17 -4.29 9.01
C GLU A 213 19.84 -4.83 10.41
N ALA A 214 19.01 -4.13 11.18
CA ALA A 214 18.65 -4.53 12.53
C ALA A 214 17.47 -5.51 12.62
N GLN A 215 16.52 -5.45 11.68
CA GLN A 215 15.22 -6.13 11.81
C GLN A 215 14.91 -7.15 10.71
N PHE A 216 15.62 -7.12 9.58
CA PHE A 216 15.33 -7.99 8.43
C PHE A 216 16.42 -9.05 8.28
N SER A 217 16.07 -10.21 7.72
CA SER A 217 17.06 -11.22 7.35
C SER A 217 18.05 -10.67 6.32
N GLU A 218 19.23 -11.28 6.23
CA GLU A 218 20.25 -10.84 5.26
C GLU A 218 19.71 -10.86 3.82
N ALA A 219 18.97 -11.90 3.45
CA ALA A 219 18.39 -12.02 2.11
C ALA A 219 17.33 -10.94 1.83
N ALA A 220 16.46 -10.65 2.80
CA ALA A 220 15.46 -9.57 2.70
C ALA A 220 16.14 -8.19 2.63
N ASN A 221 17.16 -7.96 3.46
CA ASN A 221 17.91 -6.71 3.51
C ASN A 221 18.62 -6.43 2.17
N VAL A 222 19.35 -7.39 1.62
CA VAL A 222 19.99 -7.26 0.29
C VAL A 222 18.96 -6.91 -0.79
N TYR A 223 17.81 -7.58 -0.77
CA TYR A 223 16.72 -7.28 -1.71
C TYR A 223 16.20 -5.84 -1.56
N LEU A 224 15.85 -5.42 -0.34
CA LEU A 224 15.25 -4.11 -0.07
C LEU A 224 16.24 -2.97 -0.30
N ARG A 225 17.52 -3.13 0.04
CA ARG A 225 18.56 -2.14 -0.27
C ARG A 225 18.69 -1.88 -1.77
N LYS A 226 18.54 -2.92 -2.60
CA LYS A 226 18.52 -2.75 -4.06
C LYS A 226 17.29 -1.96 -4.53
N ILE A 227 16.11 -2.25 -3.98
CA ILE A 227 14.87 -1.51 -4.30
C ILE A 227 15.00 -0.04 -3.96
N PHE A 228 15.43 0.28 -2.74
CA PHE A 228 15.53 1.66 -2.23
C PHE A 228 16.83 2.37 -2.61
N LYS A 229 17.69 1.72 -3.41
CA LYS A 229 19.01 2.24 -3.84
C LYS A 229 19.86 2.69 -2.64
N LEU A 230 19.93 1.86 -1.61
CA LEU A 230 20.67 2.10 -0.37
C LEU A 230 22.10 1.54 -0.53
N LYS A 231 23.07 2.44 -0.68
CA LYS A 231 24.49 2.09 -0.79
C LYS A 231 25.03 1.46 0.48
#